data_AF-A0A382CXX4-F1
#
_entry.id   AF-A0A382CXX4-F1
#
_cell.length_a   1.000
_cell.length_b   1.000
_cell.length_c   1.000
_cell.angle_alpha   90.00
_cell.angle_beta   90.00
_cell.angle_gamma   90.00
#
_symmetry.space_group_name_H-M   'P 1'
#
loop_
_entity.id
_entity.type
_entity.pdbx_description
1 polymer ?
#
loop_
_entity_poly.entity_id
_entity_poly.type
_entity_poly.pdbx_seq_one_letter_code
_entity_poly.pdbx_strand_id
1 'polypeptide(L)'
;VDFTDQERALVERLSRIVVRRRLAAPALMALESARPLSFIGSQFLAFFGPLLNMAFSKSETDLLIRLLERRHSLDLVIDTINRQEDERIG
;
A
#
# COMPACT_ATOMS: atom_id res chain seq x y z
N VAL A 1 -3.08 12.19 -11.82
CA VAL A 1 -3.01 12.61 -10.40
C VAL A 1 -1.55 12.71 -10.04
N ASP A 2 -1.11 13.86 -9.53
CA ASP A 2 0.28 14.01 -9.11
C ASP A 2 0.45 13.48 -7.68
N PHE A 3 1.39 12.56 -7.52
CA PHE A 3 1.87 12.08 -6.23
C PHE A 3 3.24 12.68 -5.98
N THR A 4 3.46 13.15 -4.75
CA THR A 4 4.74 13.68 -4.32
C THR A 4 5.81 12.59 -4.30
N ASP A 5 7.09 12.98 -4.36
CA ASP A 5 8.20 12.02 -4.26
C ASP A 5 8.18 11.26 -2.92
N GLN A 6 7.74 11.93 -1.85
CA GLN A 6 7.57 11.31 -0.54
C GLN A 6 6.47 10.22 -0.56
N GLU A 7 5.32 10.50 -1.17
CA GLU A 7 4.24 9.52 -1.32
C GLU A 7 4.71 8.31 -2.13
N ARG A 8 5.41 8.54 -3.25
CA ARG A 8 5.98 7.48 -4.08
C ARG A 8 6.98 6.63 -3.31
N ALA A 9 7.90 7.27 -2.56
CA ALA A 9 8.88 6.57 -1.73
C ALA A 9 8.22 5.71 -0.64
N LEU A 10 7.12 6.18 -0.06
CA LEU A 10 6.36 5.39 0.93
C LEU A 10 5.68 4.17 0.29
N VAL A 11 5.09 4.32 -0.90
CA VAL A 11 4.48 3.20 -1.64
C VAL A 11 5.55 2.18 -2.06
N GLU A 12 6.70 2.63 -2.54
CA GLU A 12 7.84 1.77 -2.87
C GLU A 12 8.26 0.94 -1.66
N ARG A 13 8.35 1.57 -0.48
CA ARG A 13 8.74 0.89 0.76
C ARG A 13 7.66 -0.09 1.22
N LEU A 14 6.39 0.31 1.17
CA LEU A 14 5.25 -0.53 1.54
C LEU A 14 5.18 -1.78 0.66
N SER A 15 5.24 -1.60 -0.65
CA SER A 15 5.21 -2.68 -1.64
C SER A 15 6.37 -3.66 -1.40
N ARG A 16 7.56 -3.14 -1.07
CA ARG A 16 8.74 -3.97 -0.84
C ARG A 16 8.60 -4.85 0.39
N ILE A 17 7.96 -4.32 1.43
CA ILE A 17 7.65 -5.05 2.65
C ILE A 17 6.66 -6.19 2.35
N VAL A 18 5.62 -5.90 1.57
CA VAL A 18 4.60 -6.88 1.16
C VAL A 18 5.22 -8.00 0.34
N VAL A 19 5.99 -7.65 -0.70
CA VAL A 19 6.65 -8.58 -1.62
C VAL A 19 7.68 -9.45 -0.88
N ARG A 20 8.55 -8.85 -0.05
CA ARG A 20 9.55 -9.61 0.73
C ARG A 20 8.93 -10.60 1.72
N ARG A 21 7.72 -10.31 2.21
CA ARG A 21 6.97 -11.20 3.12
C ARG A 21 6.11 -12.23 2.38
N ARG A 22 6.18 -12.29 1.05
CA ARG A 22 5.34 -13.15 0.19
C ARG A 22 3.84 -12.89 0.38
N LEU A 23 3.49 -11.63 0.63
CA LEU A 23 2.10 -11.18 0.83
C LEU A 23 1.53 -10.48 -0.42
N ALA A 24 2.20 -10.54 -1.58
CA ALA A 24 1.76 -9.88 -2.80
C ALA A 24 0.33 -10.28 -3.20
N ALA A 25 0.07 -11.57 -3.38
CA ALA A 25 -1.26 -12.08 -3.74
C ALA A 25 -2.39 -11.63 -2.78
N PRO A 26 -2.31 -11.86 -1.44
CA PRO A 26 -3.36 -11.42 -0.54
C PRO A 26 -3.49 -9.89 -0.45
N ALA A 27 -2.39 -9.14 -0.57
CA ALA A 27 -2.44 -7.67 -0.60
C ALA A 27 -3.15 -7.14 -1.84
N LEU A 28 -2.85 -7.69 -3.03
CA LEU A 28 -3.51 -7.33 -4.28
C LEU A 28 -5.00 -7.64 -4.22
N MET A 29 -5.38 -8.83 -3.74
CA MET A 29 -6.81 -9.18 -3.55
C MET A 29 -7.52 -8.21 -2.61
N ALA A 30 -6.89 -7.82 -1.49
CA ALA A 30 -7.46 -6.86 -0.55
C ALA A 30 -7.62 -5.47 -1.19
N LEU A 31 -6.62 -4.98 -1.92
CA LEU A 31 -6.62 -3.67 -2.57
C LEU A 31 -7.66 -3.60 -3.71
N GLU A 32 -7.76 -4.64 -4.53
CA GLU A 32 -8.77 -4.76 -5.59
C GLU A 32 -10.20 -4.77 -5.01
N SER A 33 -10.40 -5.53 -3.92
CA SER A 33 -11.69 -5.60 -3.22
C SER A 33 -12.08 -4.28 -2.55
N ALA A 34 -11.11 -3.39 -2.32
CA ALA A 34 -11.32 -2.12 -1.66
C ALA A 34 -11.79 -1.01 -2.63
N ARG A 35 -11.54 -1.14 -3.96
CA ARG A 35 -11.97 -0.19 -5.00
C ARG A 35 -13.44 0.28 -4.93
N PRO A 36 -14.45 -0.58 -4.66
CA PRO A 36 -15.85 -0.16 -4.60
C PRO A 36 -16.25 0.56 -3.31
N LEU A 37 -15.42 0.56 -2.26
CA LEU A 37 -15.79 1.06 -0.94
C LEU A 37 -15.22 2.46 -0.69
N SER A 38 -16.10 3.41 -0.40
CA SER A 38 -15.79 4.80 -0.01
C SER A 38 -15.02 4.93 1.32
N PHE A 39 -14.58 3.83 1.93
CA PHE A 39 -14.20 3.78 3.34
C PHE A 39 -13.10 2.76 3.63
N ILE A 40 -11.91 2.99 3.08
CA ILE A 40 -10.74 2.11 3.29
C ILE A 40 -9.87 2.62 4.45
N GLY A 41 -10.05 3.83 4.97
CA GLY A 41 -9.15 4.38 5.99
C GLY A 41 -9.08 3.54 7.29
N SER A 42 -10.21 3.31 7.95
CA SER A 42 -10.22 2.67 9.28
C SER A 42 -10.04 1.14 9.24
N GLN A 43 -10.60 0.46 8.23
CA GLN A 43 -10.49 -0.99 8.11
C GLN A 43 -9.10 -1.44 7.62
N PHE A 44 -8.48 -0.66 6.73
CA PHE A 44 -7.13 -0.94 6.26
C PHE A 44 -6.11 -0.78 7.39
N LEU A 45 -6.27 0.21 8.25
CA LEU A 45 -5.45 0.35 9.45
C LEU A 45 -5.64 -0.77 10.46
N ALA A 46 -6.88 -1.24 10.66
CA ALA A 46 -7.11 -2.37 11.55
C ALA A 46 -6.41 -3.64 11.03
N PHE A 47 -6.41 -3.86 9.70
CA PHE A 47 -5.80 -5.03 9.07
C PHE A 47 -4.27 -4.93 8.95
N PHE A 48 -3.75 -3.83 8.39
CA PHE A 48 -2.32 -3.62 8.12
C PHE A 48 -1.57 -2.88 9.23
N GLY A 49 -2.27 -2.36 10.24
CA GLY A 49 -1.69 -1.59 11.35
C GLY A 49 -0.49 -2.24 12.02
N PRO A 50 -0.50 -3.55 12.33
CA PRO A 50 0.68 -4.23 12.90
C PRO A 50 1.91 -4.17 11.98
N LEU A 51 1.72 -4.33 10.66
CA LEU A 51 2.82 -4.22 9.69
C LEU A 51 3.30 -2.78 9.53
N LEU A 52 2.35 -1.83 9.49
CA LEU A 52 2.65 -0.41 9.29
C LEU A 52 3.39 0.17 10.50
N ASN A 53 2.90 -0.06 11.72
CA ASN A 53 3.52 0.43 12.95
C ASN A 53 4.92 -0.14 13.20
N MET A 54 5.23 -1.32 12.66
CA MET A 54 6.57 -1.90 12.76
C MET A 54 7.57 -1.25 11.77
N ALA A 55 7.10 -0.83 10.60
CA ALA A 55 7.96 -0.45 9.48
C ALA A 55 7.90 1.04 9.13
N PHE A 56 6.97 1.79 9.69
CA PHE A 56 6.71 3.20 9.42
C PHE A 56 6.53 3.97 10.72
N SER A 57 7.00 5.20 10.73
CA SER A 57 6.70 6.15 11.81
C SER A 57 5.20 6.52 11.80
N LYS A 58 4.73 7.12 12.90
CA LYS A 58 3.34 7.58 13.00
C LYS A 58 2.96 8.56 11.88
N SER A 59 3.84 9.52 11.58
CA SER A 59 3.60 10.52 10.52
C SER A 59 3.57 9.89 9.13
N GLU A 60 4.42 8.90 8.86
CA GLU A 60 4.40 8.16 7.59
C GLU A 60 3.14 7.29 7.46
N THR A 61 2.71 6.67 8.57
CA THR A 61 1.45 5.92 8.62
C THR A 61 0.26 6.83 8.33
N ASP A 62 0.18 7.99 8.99
CA ASP A 62 -0.84 9.02 8.73
C ASP A 62 -0.86 9.48 7.27
N LEU A 63 0.31 9.62 6.66
CA LEU A 63 0.42 9.97 5.24
C LEU A 63 -0.03 8.83 4.33
N LEU A 64 0.34 7.58 4.63
CA LEU A 64 -0.10 6.39 3.88
C LEU A 64 -1.63 6.24 3.94
N ILE A 65 -2.25 6.47 5.09
CA ILE A 65 -3.72 6.43 5.24
C ILE A 65 -4.37 7.44 4.30
N ARG A 66 -3.95 8.72 4.39
CA ARG A 66 -4.48 9.80 3.54
C ARG A 66 -4.23 9.53 2.05
N LEU A 67 -3.09 8.94 1.73
CA LEU A 67 -2.78 8.52 0.37
C LEU A 67 -3.78 7.47 -0.10
N LEU A 68 -4.00 6.40 0.67
CA LEU A 68 -4.90 5.29 0.34
C LEU A 68 -6.39 5.66 0.27
N GLU A 69 -6.79 6.77 0.88
CA GLU A 69 -8.14 7.34 0.73
C GLU A 69 -8.39 7.94 -0.67
N ARG A 70 -7.32 8.25 -1.43
CA ARG A 70 -7.43 8.77 -2.80
C ARG A 70 -7.68 7.60 -3.76
N ARG A 71 -8.79 7.60 -4.49
CA ARG A 71 -9.15 6.52 -5.45
C ARG A 71 -8.00 6.10 -6.38
N HIS A 72 -7.20 7.04 -6.87
CA HIS A 72 -6.09 6.79 -7.81
C HIS A 72 -4.81 6.27 -7.14
N SER A 73 -4.67 6.31 -5.82
CA SER A 73 -3.47 5.81 -5.15
C SER A 73 -3.44 4.29 -5.06
N LEU A 74 -4.61 3.63 -5.11
CA LEU A 74 -4.69 2.17 -5.16
C LEU A 74 -3.99 1.63 -6.40
N ASP A 75 -4.16 2.29 -7.56
CA ASP A 75 -3.45 1.93 -8.79
C ASP A 75 -1.94 2.03 -8.60
N LEU A 76 -1.46 3.12 -8.01
CA LEU A 76 -0.02 3.29 -7.71
C LEU A 76 0.52 2.17 -6.83
N VAL A 77 -0.22 1.75 -5.79
CA VAL A 77 0.21 0.68 -4.88
C VAL A 77 0.17 -0.68 -5.58
N ILE A 78 -0.91 -0.98 -6.31
CA ILE A 78 -1.08 -2.24 -7.03
C ILE A 78 0.01 -2.41 -8.10
N ASP A 79 0.24 -1.38 -8.91
CA ASP A 79 1.27 -1.39 -9.96
C ASP A 79 2.67 -1.57 -9.36
N THR A 80 2.93 -0.93 -8.23
CA THR A 80 4.23 -1.04 -7.54
C THR A 80 4.43 -2.44 -6.94
N ILE A 81 3.38 -3.05 -6.36
CA ILE A 81 3.44 -4.43 -5.87
C ILE A 81 3.69 -5.40 -7.02
N ASN A 82 2.93 -5.30 -8.12
CA ASN A 82 3.10 -6.16 -9.30
C ASN A 82 4.53 -6.05 -9.85
N ARG A 83 4.99 -4.83 -10.11
CA ARG A 83 6.35 -4.60 -10.63
C ARG A 83 7.42 -5.23 -9.73
N GLN A 84 7.35 -5.02 -8.42
CA GLN A 84 8.34 -5.56 -7.48
C GLN A 84 8.22 -7.09 -7.30
N GLU A 85 7.01 -7.66 -7.41
CA GLU A 85 6.82 -9.11 -7.36
C GLU A 85 7.35 -9.79 -8.61
N ASP A 86 7.13 -9.19 -9.80
CA ASP A 86 7.71 -9.66 -11.06
C ASP A 86 9.25 -9.64 -11.00
N GLU A 87 9.84 -8.54 -10.50
CA GLU A 87 11.29 -8.42 -10.22
C GLU A 87 11.80 -9.45 -9.20
N ARG A 88 10.95 -9.98 -8.31
CA ARG A 88 11.32 -11.00 -7.31
C ARG A 88 11.26 -12.42 -7.88
N ILE A 89 10.41 -12.66 -8.88
CA ILE A 89 10.16 -13.98 -9.47
C ILE A 89 11.03 -14.24 -10.71
N GLY A 90 11.33 -13.19 -11.49
CA GLY A 90 12.26 -13.25 -12.63
C GLY A 90 13.71 -13.44 -12.21
#